data_AF-A0A7Y3VVE8-F1
#
_entry.id   AF-A0A7Y3VVE8-F1
#
_cell.length_a   1.000
_cell.length_b   1.000
_cell.length_c   1.000
_cell.angle_alpha   90.00
_cell.angle_beta   90.00
_cell.angle_gamma   90.00
#
_symmetry.space_group_name_H-M   'P 1'
#
loop_
_entity.id
_entity.type
_entity.pdbx_description
1 polymer ?
#
loop_
_entity_poly.entity_id
_entity_poly.type
_entity_poly.pdbx_seq_one_letter_code
_entity_poly.pdbx_strand_id
1 'polypeptide(L)'
;MLDSLLSVMAPMLLGTQLLLTLVLVKGDICPGQRGRLHKVLPALAILWLAVASLKIEVCLIVFALLYFYSQVQTKKTRHEGPLWVLYLADGLALAFVAILMGQSLNGSMAITLLSLIFLLGALFGHLLLTIAKTRLQAFHRILPVVGILSAMVTTLCIVPYAYQLEAEQLSAMIQPLLVSFSLLVAGIFAWCWHLLLVKPVTKVSLLLALLLMLVAVTGFYRLYL
;
A
#
# COMPACT_ATOMS: atom_id res chain seq x y z
N MET A 1 9.91 -6.52 -15.16
CA MET A 1 9.93 -6.76 -13.69
C MET A 1 9.79 -5.46 -12.93
N LEU A 2 10.58 -4.43 -13.27
CA LEU A 2 10.45 -3.10 -12.65
C LEU A 2 9.07 -2.48 -12.89
N ASP A 3 8.54 -2.53 -14.12
CA ASP A 3 7.21 -1.97 -14.41
C ASP A 3 6.10 -2.63 -13.61
N SER A 4 6.10 -3.97 -13.52
CA SER A 4 5.16 -4.73 -12.69
C SER A 4 5.22 -4.31 -11.23
N LEU A 5 6.43 -4.09 -10.69
CA LEU A 5 6.63 -3.62 -9.32
C LEU A 5 6.05 -2.21 -9.14
N LEU A 6 6.34 -1.29 -10.06
CA LEU A 6 5.84 0.09 -9.98
C LEU A 6 4.31 0.15 -10.12
N SER A 7 3.71 -0.70 -10.95
CA SER A 7 2.25 -0.81 -11.10
C SER A 7 1.58 -1.28 -9.82
N VAL A 8 2.17 -2.23 -9.07
CA VAL A 8 1.62 -2.67 -7.77
C VAL A 8 1.93 -1.69 -6.63
N MET A 9 2.98 -0.87 -6.77
CA MET A 9 3.27 0.20 -5.81
C MET A 9 2.24 1.34 -5.87
N ALA A 10 1.66 1.65 -7.02
CA ALA A 10 0.65 2.70 -7.14
C ALA A 10 -0.57 2.50 -6.19
N PRO A 11 -1.27 1.35 -6.17
CA PRO A 11 -2.36 1.12 -5.22
C PRO A 11 -1.87 1.05 -3.76
N MET A 12 -0.66 0.52 -3.49
CA MET A 12 -0.06 0.56 -2.16
C MET A 12 0.09 2.00 -1.64
N LEU A 13 0.60 2.90 -2.48
CA LEU A 13 0.82 4.30 -2.11
C LEU A 13 -0.50 5.02 -1.91
N LEU A 14 -1.48 4.83 -2.80
CA LEU A 14 -2.83 5.37 -2.63
C LEU A 14 -3.46 4.92 -1.31
N GLY A 15 -3.50 3.61 -1.04
CA GLY A 15 -4.11 3.09 0.19
C GLY A 15 -3.41 3.60 1.45
N THR A 16 -2.08 3.73 1.40
CA THR A 16 -1.31 4.33 2.49
C THR A 16 -1.63 5.81 2.66
N GLN A 17 -1.73 6.57 1.56
CA GLN A 17 -2.02 8.00 1.57
C GLN A 17 -3.40 8.26 2.19
N LEU A 18 -4.44 7.53 1.74
CA LEU A 18 -5.79 7.60 2.30
C LEU A 18 -5.81 7.27 3.80
N LEU A 19 -5.07 6.23 4.21
CA LEU A 19 -4.95 5.87 5.62
C LEU A 19 -4.31 7.00 6.44
N LEU A 20 -3.21 7.58 5.95
CA LEU A 20 -2.53 8.66 6.63
C LEU A 20 -3.37 9.94 6.67
N THR A 21 -4.10 10.26 5.61
CA THR A 21 -5.06 11.36 5.57
C THR A 21 -6.15 11.15 6.61
N LEU A 22 -6.74 9.95 6.69
CA LEU A 22 -7.74 9.60 7.69
C LEU A 22 -7.19 9.80 9.11
N VAL A 23 -5.96 9.35 9.38
CA VAL A 23 -5.32 9.53 10.69
C VAL A 23 -5.03 11.00 10.99
N LEU A 24 -4.63 11.81 9.99
CA LEU A 24 -4.36 13.24 10.19
C LEU A 24 -5.64 14.05 10.41
N VAL A 25 -6.74 13.70 9.76
CA VAL A 25 -8.01 14.45 9.80
C VAL A 25 -8.89 14.00 10.96
N LYS A 26 -8.96 12.68 11.21
CA LYS A 26 -9.90 12.07 12.18
C LYS A 26 -9.22 11.38 13.34
N GLY A 27 -7.90 11.17 13.30
CA GLY A 27 -7.19 10.55 14.40
C GLY A 27 -7.01 11.52 15.56
N ASP A 28 -7.41 11.10 16.76
CA ASP A 28 -7.11 11.80 18.01
C ASP A 28 -5.61 11.67 18.36
N ILE A 29 -4.77 12.30 17.56
CA ILE A 29 -3.31 12.27 17.69
C ILE A 29 -2.80 13.54 18.35
N CYS A 30 -1.93 13.38 19.34
CA CYS A 30 -1.32 14.54 20.00
C CYS A 30 -0.44 15.34 19.00
N PRO A 31 -0.23 16.66 19.21
CA PRO A 31 0.59 17.49 18.30
C PRO A 31 2.01 16.94 18.05
N GLY A 32 2.57 16.25 19.03
CA GLY A 32 3.85 15.55 18.91
C GLY A 32 3.81 14.36 17.94
N GLN A 33 2.73 13.56 17.97
CA GLN A 33 2.50 12.46 17.02
C GLN A 33 2.22 12.99 15.62
N ARG A 34 1.36 14.01 15.51
CA ARG A 34 0.94 14.62 14.23
C ARG A 34 2.13 14.91 13.32
N GLY A 35 3.14 15.63 13.79
CA GLY A 35 4.31 15.86 12.93
C GLY A 35 5.48 14.91 13.12
N ARG A 36 5.35 13.80 13.87
CA ARG A 36 6.13 12.60 13.52
C ARG A 36 5.52 11.93 12.29
N LEU A 37 4.20 11.98 12.13
CA LEU A 37 3.51 11.51 10.93
C LEU A 37 3.83 12.38 9.71
N HIS A 38 3.86 13.70 9.84
CA HIS A 38 4.31 14.55 8.72
C HIS A 38 5.74 14.23 8.27
N LYS A 39 6.64 13.83 9.17
CA LYS A 39 8.02 13.44 8.81
C LYS A 39 8.12 12.15 7.99
N VAL A 40 7.07 11.32 7.95
CA VAL A 40 7.05 10.13 7.09
C VAL A 40 6.43 10.39 5.71
N LEU A 41 5.71 11.50 5.52
CA LEU A 41 5.11 11.86 4.22
C LEU A 41 6.12 12.00 3.07
N PRO A 42 7.35 12.51 3.27
CA PRO A 42 8.35 12.53 2.19
C PRO A 42 8.66 11.13 1.62
N ALA A 43 8.52 10.07 2.42
CA ALA A 43 8.69 8.70 1.91
C ALA A 43 7.63 8.37 0.84
N LEU A 44 6.38 8.81 1.01
CA LEU A 44 5.35 8.66 -0.02
C LEU A 44 5.69 9.44 -1.28
N ALA A 45 6.16 10.68 -1.15
CA ALA A 45 6.54 11.50 -2.30
C ALA A 45 7.69 10.87 -3.11
N ILE A 46 8.71 10.31 -2.43
CA ILE A 46 9.82 9.61 -3.09
C ILE A 46 9.34 8.36 -3.83
N LEU A 47 8.45 7.57 -3.21
CA LEU A 47 7.94 6.37 -3.86
C LEU A 47 6.98 6.70 -5.02
N TRP A 48 6.18 7.75 -4.91
CA TRP A 48 5.38 8.26 -6.03
C TRP A 48 6.27 8.79 -7.15
N LEU A 49 7.42 9.41 -6.84
CA LEU A 49 8.40 9.82 -7.83
C LEU A 49 8.99 8.61 -8.58
N ALA A 50 9.19 7.47 -7.91
CA ALA A 50 9.56 6.23 -8.59
C ALA A 50 8.45 5.76 -9.54
N VAL A 51 7.18 5.81 -9.12
CA VAL A 51 6.02 5.47 -9.97
C VAL A 51 5.87 6.45 -11.14
N ALA A 52 6.31 7.70 -11.01
CA ALA A 52 6.27 8.70 -12.08
C ALA A 52 7.13 8.34 -13.30
N SER A 53 8.03 7.37 -13.18
CA SER A 53 8.72 6.79 -14.33
C SER A 53 7.78 6.04 -15.30
N LEU A 54 6.62 5.59 -14.83
CA LEU A 54 5.58 4.98 -15.69
C LEU A 54 4.81 6.04 -16.50
N LYS A 55 4.47 7.14 -15.83
CA LYS A 55 3.56 8.19 -16.32
C LYS A 55 3.90 9.51 -15.67
N ILE A 56 4.20 10.53 -16.48
CA ILE A 56 4.66 11.84 -16.02
C ILE A 56 3.60 12.58 -15.19
N GLU A 57 2.32 12.28 -15.42
CA GLU A 57 1.17 12.88 -14.72
C GLU A 57 1.22 12.62 -13.21
N VAL A 58 1.86 11.52 -12.78
CA VAL A 58 2.08 11.16 -11.38
C VAL A 58 2.94 12.21 -10.64
N CYS A 59 3.75 12.99 -11.36
CA CYS A 59 4.51 14.10 -10.76
C CYS A 59 3.60 15.12 -10.06
N LEU A 60 2.34 15.29 -10.50
CA LEU A 60 1.38 16.17 -9.83
C LEU A 60 1.09 15.71 -8.39
N ILE A 61 1.01 14.40 -8.15
CA ILE A 61 0.84 13.82 -6.81
C ILE A 61 2.08 14.12 -5.96
N VAL A 62 3.27 13.95 -6.52
CA VAL A 62 4.55 14.24 -5.85
C VAL A 62 4.61 15.71 -5.44
N PHE A 63 4.31 16.64 -6.36
CA PHE A 63 4.31 18.07 -6.08
C PHE A 63 3.29 18.45 -5.01
N ALA A 64 2.07 17.90 -5.07
CA ALA A 64 1.05 18.15 -4.05
C ALA A 64 1.51 17.68 -2.66
N LEU A 65 2.09 16.47 -2.55
CA LEU A 65 2.62 15.94 -1.28
C LEU A 65 3.79 16.78 -0.74
N LEU A 66 4.73 17.16 -1.60
CA LEU A 66 5.88 17.98 -1.19
C LEU A 66 5.46 19.40 -0.81
N TYR A 67 4.51 19.99 -1.54
CA TYR A 67 3.96 21.29 -1.19
C TYR A 67 3.25 21.23 0.16
N PHE A 68 2.37 20.25 0.38
CA PHE A 68 1.74 20.03 1.68
C PHE A 68 2.79 19.90 2.80
N TYR A 69 3.83 19.08 2.58
CA TYR A 69 4.90 18.90 3.55
C TYR A 69 5.68 20.20 3.84
N SER A 70 5.96 21.03 2.82
CA SER A 70 6.67 22.31 3.02
C SER A 70 5.87 23.32 3.85
N GLN A 71 4.54 23.25 3.83
CA GLN A 71 3.66 24.15 4.57
C GLN A 71 3.43 23.70 6.01
N VAL A 72 3.79 22.46 6.37
CA VAL A 72 3.58 21.94 7.71
C VAL A 72 4.81 22.19 8.58
N GLN A 73 4.62 22.91 9.69
CA GLN A 73 5.70 23.08 10.65
C GLN A 73 5.99 21.76 11.38
N THR A 74 7.24 21.30 11.37
CA THR A 74 7.64 20.11 12.12
C THR A 74 8.08 20.42 13.56
N LYS A 75 7.70 21.55 14.16
CA LYS A 75 8.10 21.98 15.53
C LYS A 75 6.92 22.08 16.53
N LYS A 76 7.13 22.68 17.72
CA LYS A 76 6.25 22.61 18.91
C LYS A 76 4.86 23.27 18.76
N THR A 77 4.66 24.15 17.79
CA THR A 77 3.38 24.79 17.45
C THR A 77 2.96 24.32 16.07
N ARG A 78 2.00 23.39 15.99
CA ARG A 78 1.75 22.63 14.75
C ARG A 78 0.34 22.87 14.23
N HIS A 79 0.25 23.84 13.32
CA HIS A 79 -0.91 24.00 12.46
C HIS A 79 -1.06 22.77 11.57
N GLU A 80 -2.29 22.33 11.42
CA GLU A 80 -2.67 21.42 10.35
C GLU A 80 -2.32 22.15 9.06
N GLY A 81 -1.35 21.64 8.29
CA GLY A 81 -1.05 22.20 6.97
C GLY A 81 -2.31 22.24 6.10
N PRO A 82 -2.24 22.84 4.91
CA PRO A 82 -3.42 23.02 4.06
C PRO A 82 -4.05 21.68 3.68
N LEU A 83 -5.06 21.21 4.43
CA LEU A 83 -5.67 19.89 4.26
C LEU A 83 -6.28 19.71 2.86
N TRP A 84 -6.71 20.80 2.23
CA TRP A 84 -7.18 20.77 0.84
C TRP A 84 -6.12 20.25 -0.14
N VAL A 85 -4.83 20.51 0.10
CA VAL A 85 -3.73 19.99 -0.73
C VAL A 85 -3.58 18.50 -0.53
N LEU A 86 -3.74 18.02 0.72
CA LEU A 86 -3.69 16.59 1.01
C LEU A 86 -4.85 15.84 0.33
N TYR A 87 -6.06 16.40 0.38
CA TYR A 87 -7.21 15.87 -0.37
C TYR A 87 -7.01 15.94 -1.89
N LEU A 88 -6.35 16.98 -2.40
CA LEU A 88 -5.99 17.06 -3.81
C LEU A 88 -5.00 15.94 -4.18
N ALA A 89 -3.97 15.71 -3.37
CA ALA A 89 -3.04 14.60 -3.58
C ALA A 89 -3.75 13.24 -3.56
N ASP A 90 -4.72 13.06 -2.66
CA ASP A 90 -5.55 11.85 -2.58
C ASP A 90 -6.42 11.68 -3.83
N GLY A 91 -7.07 12.75 -4.28
CA GLY A 91 -7.89 12.75 -5.51
C GLY A 91 -7.06 12.44 -6.75
N LEU A 92 -5.86 13.00 -6.88
CA LEU A 92 -4.94 12.73 -7.98
C LEU A 92 -4.45 11.28 -7.96
N ALA A 93 -4.07 10.77 -6.78
CA ALA A 93 -3.66 9.38 -6.62
C ALA A 93 -4.80 8.40 -6.92
N LEU A 94 -6.03 8.72 -6.48
CA LEU A 94 -7.23 7.94 -6.77
C LEU A 94 -7.52 7.92 -8.26
N ALA A 95 -7.48 9.08 -8.93
CA ALA A 95 -7.70 9.17 -10.37
C ALA A 95 -6.67 8.34 -11.15
N PHE A 96 -5.38 8.42 -10.77
CA PHE A 96 -4.33 7.63 -11.41
C PHE A 96 -4.55 6.12 -11.27
N VAL A 97 -4.84 5.63 -10.06
CA VAL A 97 -5.09 4.20 -9.84
C VAL A 97 -6.40 3.75 -10.50
N ALA A 98 -7.43 4.60 -10.54
CA ALA A 98 -8.67 4.31 -11.26
C ALA A 98 -8.44 4.20 -12.78
N ILE A 99 -7.60 5.06 -13.36
CA ILE A 99 -7.19 4.95 -14.77
C ILE A 99 -6.40 3.65 -14.99
N LEU A 100 -5.47 3.30 -14.09
CA LEU A 100 -4.72 2.04 -14.17
C LEU A 100 -5.65 0.82 -14.14
N MET A 101 -6.69 0.85 -13.29
CA MET A 101 -7.73 -0.19 -13.26
C MET A 101 -8.56 -0.21 -14.54
N GLY A 102 -8.92 0.96 -15.09
CA GLY A 102 -9.65 1.07 -16.35
C GLY A 102 -8.86 0.60 -17.58
N GLN A 103 -7.53 0.60 -17.50
CA GLN A 103 -6.61 0.08 -18.52
C GLN A 103 -6.28 -1.40 -18.35
N SER A 104 -6.82 -2.07 -17.32
CA SER A 104 -6.55 -3.49 -17.09
C SER A 104 -7.14 -4.37 -18.19
N LEU A 105 -6.45 -5.48 -18.47
CA LEU A 105 -6.81 -6.40 -19.56
C LEU A 105 -8.06 -7.24 -19.25
N ASN A 106 -8.40 -7.40 -17.97
CA ASN A 106 -9.53 -8.19 -17.51
C ASN A 106 -10.02 -7.73 -16.14
N GLY A 107 -11.26 -8.09 -15.80
CA GLY A 107 -11.87 -7.73 -14.52
C GLY A 107 -11.11 -8.27 -13.31
N SER A 108 -10.51 -9.46 -13.41
CA SER A 108 -9.72 -10.05 -12.31
C SER A 108 -8.50 -9.21 -11.95
N MET A 109 -7.83 -8.64 -12.95
CA MET A 109 -6.71 -7.71 -12.77
C MET A 109 -7.18 -6.40 -12.13
N ALA A 110 -8.32 -5.83 -12.57
CA ALA A 110 -8.90 -4.63 -11.97
C ALA A 110 -9.23 -4.83 -10.48
N ILE A 111 -9.91 -5.92 -10.14
CA ILE A 111 -10.31 -6.23 -8.77
C ILE A 111 -9.08 -6.54 -7.91
N THR A 112 -8.06 -7.19 -8.48
CA THR A 112 -6.77 -7.38 -7.80
C THR A 112 -6.14 -6.03 -7.46
N LEU A 113 -5.99 -5.12 -8.42
CA LEU A 113 -5.46 -3.77 -8.19
C LEU A 113 -6.24 -3.00 -7.11
N LEU A 114 -7.57 -3.10 -7.12
CA LEU A 114 -8.43 -2.54 -6.08
C LEU A 114 -8.12 -3.15 -4.70
N SER A 115 -8.00 -4.47 -4.64
CA SER A 115 -7.67 -5.21 -3.43
C SER A 115 -6.29 -4.80 -2.86
N LEU A 116 -5.32 -4.49 -3.73
CA LEU A 116 -3.99 -4.05 -3.31
C LEU A 116 -3.96 -2.70 -2.59
N ILE A 117 -4.95 -1.82 -2.84
CA ILE A 117 -5.14 -0.58 -2.09
C ILE A 117 -5.29 -0.92 -0.60
N PHE A 118 -6.05 -1.97 -0.29
CA PHE A 118 -6.26 -2.42 1.08
C PHE A 118 -5.10 -3.28 1.57
N LEU A 119 -4.63 -4.26 0.79
CA LEU A 119 -3.60 -5.21 1.23
C LEU A 119 -2.25 -4.52 1.50
N LEU A 120 -1.67 -3.91 0.47
CA LEU A 120 -0.37 -3.28 0.55
C LEU A 120 -0.47 -1.91 1.22
N GLY A 121 -1.55 -1.17 0.97
CA GLY A 121 -1.75 0.14 1.59
C GLY A 121 -1.94 0.06 3.11
N ALA A 122 -2.69 -0.93 3.62
CA ALA A 122 -2.80 -1.13 5.06
C ALA A 122 -1.46 -1.58 5.67
N LEU A 123 -0.69 -2.44 5.00
CA LEU A 123 0.60 -2.92 5.49
C LEU A 123 1.65 -1.82 5.53
N PHE A 124 1.82 -1.08 4.44
CA PHE A 124 2.78 0.02 4.37
C PHE A 124 2.36 1.17 5.29
N GLY A 125 1.06 1.49 5.35
CA GLY A 125 0.50 2.39 6.34
C GLY A 125 0.78 1.97 7.79
N HIS A 126 0.62 0.68 8.12
CA HIS A 126 0.97 0.14 9.44
C HIS A 126 2.46 0.35 9.75
N LEU A 127 3.34 0.11 8.78
CA LEU A 127 4.78 0.37 8.93
C LEU A 127 5.05 1.84 9.22
N LEU A 128 4.47 2.76 8.44
CA LEU A 128 4.67 4.21 8.60
C LEU A 128 4.11 4.73 9.94
N LEU A 129 2.95 4.25 10.37
CA LEU A 129 2.38 4.57 11.69
C LEU A 129 3.29 4.10 12.83
N THR A 130 3.87 2.91 12.69
CA THR A 130 4.83 2.36 13.65
C THR A 130 6.15 3.15 13.67
N ILE A 131 6.63 3.61 12.52
CA ILE A 131 7.79 4.52 12.41
C ILE A 131 7.49 5.85 13.11
N ALA A 132 6.31 6.41 12.89
CA ALA A 132 5.84 7.66 13.50
C ALA A 132 5.51 7.53 15.00
N LYS A 133 5.55 6.32 15.58
CA LYS A 133 5.24 6.06 16.99
C LYS A 133 3.86 6.63 17.38
N THR A 134 2.85 6.35 16.56
CA THR A 134 1.46 6.67 16.91
C THR A 134 0.97 5.74 18.03
N ARG A 135 0.00 6.19 18.85
CA ARG A 135 -0.58 5.43 19.96
C ARG A 135 -1.92 4.81 19.57
N LEU A 136 -2.17 4.68 18.27
CA LEU A 136 -3.43 4.21 17.71
C LEU A 136 -3.49 2.67 17.81
N GLN A 137 -3.66 2.16 19.03
CA GLN A 137 -3.63 0.74 19.32
C GLN A 137 -4.65 -0.07 18.51
N ALA A 138 -5.83 0.51 18.23
CA ALA A 138 -6.85 -0.12 17.41
C ALA A 138 -6.36 -0.45 15.99
N PHE A 139 -5.53 0.41 15.39
CA PHE A 139 -5.00 0.18 14.04
C PHE A 139 -4.04 -1.01 13.98
N HIS A 140 -3.32 -1.31 15.07
CA HIS A 140 -2.48 -2.50 15.14
C HIS A 140 -3.27 -3.81 15.03
N ARG A 141 -4.55 -3.80 15.43
CA ARG A 141 -5.46 -4.95 15.29
C ARG A 141 -6.27 -4.92 14.00
N ILE A 142 -6.76 -3.76 13.58
CA ILE A 142 -7.64 -3.62 12.40
C ILE A 142 -6.87 -3.81 11.10
N LEU A 143 -5.67 -3.21 10.96
CA LEU A 143 -4.93 -3.25 9.69
C LEU A 143 -4.54 -4.67 9.25
N PRO A 144 -4.06 -5.57 10.13
CA PRO A 144 -3.82 -6.96 9.76
C PRO A 144 -5.09 -7.70 9.31
N VAL A 145 -6.25 -7.42 9.92
CA VAL A 145 -7.53 -8.03 9.52
C VAL A 145 -7.93 -7.58 8.13
N VAL A 146 -7.83 -6.28 7.83
CA VAL A 146 -8.05 -5.73 6.48
C VAL A 146 -7.09 -6.37 5.48
N GLY A 147 -5.83 -6.57 5.88
CA GLY A 147 -4.83 -7.30 5.11
C GLY A 147 -5.21 -8.75 4.79
N ILE A 148 -5.69 -9.51 5.78
CA ILE A 148 -6.12 -10.90 5.56
C ILE A 148 -7.30 -10.95 4.59
N LEU A 149 -8.33 -10.12 4.80
CA LEU A 149 -9.51 -10.11 3.93
C LEU A 149 -9.17 -9.72 2.49
N SER A 150 -8.30 -8.73 2.30
CA SER A 150 -7.82 -8.34 0.97
C SER A 150 -6.91 -9.39 0.33
N ALA A 151 -6.09 -10.11 1.10
CA ALA A 151 -5.34 -11.27 0.59
C ALA A 151 -6.27 -12.40 0.12
N MET A 152 -7.38 -12.64 0.82
CA MET A 152 -8.42 -13.59 0.39
C MET A 152 -9.07 -13.16 -0.92
N VAL A 153 -9.48 -11.89 -1.04
CA VAL A 153 -10.04 -11.34 -2.29
C VAL A 153 -9.05 -11.47 -3.45
N THR A 154 -7.77 -11.12 -3.21
CA THR A 154 -6.70 -11.25 -4.21
C THR A 154 -6.57 -12.70 -4.69
N THR A 155 -6.59 -13.66 -3.77
CA THR A 155 -6.55 -15.10 -4.09
C THR A 155 -7.77 -15.53 -4.92
N LEU A 156 -8.96 -15.05 -4.58
CA LEU A 156 -10.20 -15.30 -5.32
C LEU A 156 -10.22 -14.67 -6.71
N CYS A 157 -9.37 -13.67 -7.00
CA CYS A 157 -9.20 -13.14 -8.36
C CYS A 157 -8.17 -13.94 -9.17
N ILE A 158 -7.11 -14.42 -8.51
CA ILE A 158 -6.00 -15.11 -9.17
C ILE A 158 -6.37 -16.53 -9.56
N VAL A 159 -6.93 -17.32 -8.64
CA VAL A 159 -7.18 -18.75 -8.86
C VAL A 159 -8.15 -18.98 -10.02
N PRO A 160 -9.34 -18.33 -10.08
CA PRO A 160 -10.25 -18.54 -11.19
C PRO A 160 -9.71 -18.04 -12.53
N TYR A 161 -8.85 -17.01 -12.51
CA TYR A 161 -8.18 -16.53 -13.73
C TYR A 161 -7.14 -17.55 -14.23
N ALA A 162 -6.34 -18.13 -13.32
CA ALA A 162 -5.36 -19.15 -13.67
C ALA A 162 -6.00 -20.39 -14.32
N TYR A 163 -7.22 -20.77 -13.92
CA TYR A 163 -7.97 -21.87 -14.53
C TYR A 163 -8.44 -21.61 -15.98
N GLN A 164 -8.43 -20.35 -16.42
CA GLN A 164 -8.82 -19.97 -17.79
C GLN A 164 -7.63 -19.96 -18.75
N LEU A 165 -6.41 -20.14 -18.24
CA LEU A 165 -5.20 -20.18 -19.06
C LEU A 165 -5.08 -21.50 -19.81
N GLU A 166 -4.46 -21.45 -20.99
CA GLU A 166 -4.13 -22.65 -21.76
C GLU A 166 -3.13 -23.52 -20.99
N ALA A 167 -3.14 -24.84 -21.22
CA ALA A 167 -2.34 -25.80 -20.46
C ALA A 167 -0.83 -25.49 -20.51
N GLU A 168 -0.32 -25.04 -21.66
CA GLU A 168 1.08 -24.66 -21.84
C GLU A 168 1.44 -23.42 -21.01
N GLN A 169 0.62 -22.36 -21.06
CA GLN A 169 0.81 -21.15 -20.27
C GLN A 169 0.71 -21.43 -18.76
N LEU A 170 -0.28 -22.23 -18.35
CA LEU A 170 -0.45 -22.62 -16.97
C LEU A 170 0.78 -23.40 -16.46
N SER A 171 1.30 -24.34 -17.26
CA SER A 171 2.48 -25.13 -16.88
C SER A 171 3.72 -24.26 -16.60
N ALA A 172 3.91 -23.19 -17.37
CA ALA A 172 5.00 -22.23 -17.15
C ALA A 172 4.79 -21.35 -15.91
N MET A 173 3.54 -21.14 -15.49
CA MET A 173 3.17 -20.26 -14.38
C MET A 173 2.98 -20.97 -13.04
N ILE A 174 2.90 -22.30 -13.00
CA ILE A 174 2.71 -23.07 -11.75
C ILE A 174 3.77 -22.72 -10.70
N GLN A 175 5.06 -22.77 -11.06
CA GLN A 175 6.14 -22.49 -10.11
C GLN A 175 6.11 -21.04 -9.59
N PRO A 176 6.04 -20.00 -10.45
CA PRO A 176 5.84 -18.63 -10.00
C PRO A 176 4.62 -18.43 -9.09
N LEU A 177 3.50 -19.10 -9.38
CA LEU A 177 2.29 -19.02 -8.56
C LEU A 177 2.50 -19.63 -7.18
N LEU A 178 3.08 -20.83 -7.09
CA LEU A 178 3.36 -21.49 -5.82
C LEU A 178 4.29 -20.66 -4.94
N VAL A 179 5.34 -20.07 -5.52
CA VAL A 179 6.24 -19.16 -4.81
C VAL A 179 5.48 -17.93 -4.32
N SER A 180 4.67 -17.31 -5.18
CA SER A 180 3.91 -16.10 -4.84
C SER A 180 2.89 -16.36 -3.73
N PHE A 181 2.15 -17.47 -3.77
CA PHE A 181 1.24 -17.88 -2.70
C PHE A 181 1.98 -18.17 -1.39
N SER A 182 3.12 -18.86 -1.45
CA SER A 182 3.93 -19.14 -0.27
C SER A 182 4.43 -17.85 0.40
N LEU A 183 4.89 -16.89 -0.42
CA LEU A 183 5.33 -15.57 0.06
C LEU A 183 4.17 -14.73 0.60
N LEU A 184 2.99 -14.77 -0.01
CA LEU A 184 1.78 -14.11 0.49
C LEU A 184 1.44 -14.62 1.90
N VAL A 185 1.39 -15.94 2.06
CA VAL A 185 1.10 -16.59 3.34
C VAL A 185 2.16 -16.25 4.38
N ALA A 186 3.45 -16.37 4.03
CA ALA A 186 4.55 -16.00 4.91
C ALA A 186 4.51 -14.51 5.31
N GLY A 187 4.15 -13.62 4.38
CA GLY A 187 3.94 -12.20 4.63
C GLY A 187 2.81 -11.93 5.62
N ILE A 188 1.67 -12.62 5.50
CA ILE A 188 0.55 -12.53 6.45
C ILE A 188 1.00 -12.99 7.84
N PHE A 189 1.72 -14.12 7.95
CA PHE A 189 2.23 -14.60 9.22
C PHE A 189 3.20 -13.61 9.86
N ALA A 190 4.17 -13.08 9.09
CA ALA A 190 5.10 -12.07 9.58
C ALA A 190 4.39 -10.80 10.05
N TRP A 191 3.33 -10.39 9.36
CA TRP A 191 2.53 -9.23 9.72
C TRP A 191 1.73 -9.46 11.02
N CYS A 192 1.04 -10.59 11.10
CA CYS A 192 0.17 -10.97 12.22
C CYS A 192 0.94 -11.50 13.43
N TRP A 193 2.25 -11.72 13.31
CA TRP A 193 3.10 -12.31 14.36
C TRP A 193 2.93 -11.65 15.73
N HIS A 194 2.80 -10.32 15.75
CA HIS A 194 2.61 -9.55 16.97
C HIS A 194 1.25 -9.82 17.66
N LEU A 195 0.20 -10.13 16.88
CA LEU A 195 -1.12 -10.51 17.41
C LEU A 195 -1.08 -11.93 17.97
N LEU A 196 -0.42 -12.85 17.25
CA LEU A 196 -0.31 -14.25 17.64
C LEU A 196 0.46 -14.44 18.95
N LEU A 197 1.54 -13.68 19.13
CA LEU A 197 2.38 -13.77 20.33
C LEU A 197 2.07 -12.72 21.41
N VAL A 198 1.05 -11.89 21.20
CA VAL A 198 0.71 -10.77 22.10
C VAL A 198 1.95 -9.91 22.42
N LYS A 199 2.73 -9.61 21.38
CA LYS A 199 3.98 -8.81 21.46
C LYS A 199 3.76 -7.42 20.88
N PRO A 200 4.56 -6.41 21.28
CA PRO A 200 4.51 -5.11 20.64
C PRO A 200 4.89 -5.22 19.16
N VAL A 201 4.26 -4.39 18.32
CA VAL A 201 4.55 -4.33 16.89
C VAL A 201 5.97 -3.85 16.65
N THR A 202 6.74 -4.59 15.85
CA THR A 202 8.11 -4.21 15.48
C THR A 202 8.16 -3.73 14.04
N LYS A 203 9.01 -2.73 13.77
CA LYS A 203 9.22 -2.23 12.40
C LYS A 203 9.83 -3.28 11.49
N VAL A 204 10.68 -4.14 12.04
CA VAL A 204 11.38 -5.20 11.30
C VAL A 204 10.40 -6.24 10.79
N SER A 205 9.46 -6.70 11.63
CA SER A 205 8.43 -7.66 11.19
C SER A 205 7.53 -7.06 10.11
N LEU A 206 7.16 -5.79 10.22
CA LEU A 206 6.34 -5.10 9.21
C LEU A 206 7.10 -4.87 7.90
N LEU A 207 8.39 -4.53 7.96
CA LEU A 207 9.23 -4.37 6.77
C LEU A 207 9.43 -5.71 6.06
N LEU A 208 9.71 -6.78 6.81
CA LEU A 208 9.81 -8.13 6.27
C LEU A 208 8.50 -8.56 5.60
N ALA A 209 7.37 -8.37 6.28
CA ALA A 209 6.06 -8.64 5.71
C ALA A 209 5.84 -7.85 4.42
N LEU A 210 6.19 -6.56 4.39
CA LEU A 210 6.03 -5.72 3.21
C LEU A 210 6.86 -6.22 2.02
N LEU A 211 8.11 -6.61 2.26
CA LEU A 211 8.98 -7.14 1.20
C LEU A 211 8.44 -8.46 0.64
N LEU A 212 8.03 -9.39 1.50
CA LEU A 212 7.43 -10.66 1.09
C LEU A 212 6.15 -10.43 0.26
N MET A 213 5.29 -9.52 0.73
CA MET A 213 4.04 -9.18 0.05
C MET A 213 4.26 -8.49 -1.30
N LEU A 214 5.23 -7.58 -1.40
CA LEU A 214 5.55 -6.91 -2.66
C LEU A 214 6.06 -7.91 -3.71
N VAL A 215 6.92 -8.85 -3.32
CA VAL A 215 7.39 -9.90 -4.24
C VAL A 215 6.24 -10.82 -4.64
N ALA A 216 5.42 -11.28 -3.69
CA ALA A 216 4.26 -12.13 -3.96
C ALA A 216 3.28 -11.47 -4.96
N VAL A 217 2.88 -10.24 -4.68
CA VAL A 217 1.90 -9.51 -5.48
C VAL A 217 2.46 -9.12 -6.84
N THR A 218 3.75 -8.81 -6.95
CA THR A 218 4.39 -8.58 -8.25
C THR A 218 4.39 -9.85 -9.08
N GLY A 219 4.62 -11.02 -8.46
CA GLY A 219 4.49 -12.32 -9.12
C GLY A 219 3.07 -12.58 -9.63
N PHE A 220 2.05 -12.32 -8.81
CA PHE A 220 0.65 -12.43 -9.23
C PHE A 220 0.27 -11.45 -10.33
N TYR A 221 0.74 -10.21 -10.26
CA TYR A 221 0.43 -9.20 -11.27
C TYR A 221 0.97 -9.59 -12.66
N ARG A 222 2.10 -10.28 -12.71
CA ARG A 222 2.68 -10.80 -13.97
C ARG A 222 1.85 -11.93 -14.60
N LEU A 223 0.96 -12.57 -13.85
CA LEU A 223 0.03 -13.55 -14.41
C LEU A 223 -0.95 -12.89 -15.40
N TYR A 224 -1.28 -11.62 -15.17
CA TYR A 224 -2.25 -10.89 -15.97
C TYR A 224 -1.65 -10.24 -17.23
N LEU A 225 -0.33 -10.25 -17.39
CA LEU A 225 0.41 -9.63 -18.50
C LEU A 225 0.84 -10.70 -19.50
#